data_AF-A0A0M2T0Y8-F1
#
_entry.id   AF-A0A0M2T0Y8-F1
#
_cell.length_a   1.000
_cell.length_b   1.000
_cell.length_c   1.000
_cell.angle_alpha   90.00
_cell.angle_beta   90.00
_cell.angle_gamma   90.00
#
_symmetry.space_group_name_H-M   'P 1'
#
loop_
_entity.id
_entity.type
_entity.pdbx_description
1 polymer ?
#
loop_
_entity_poly.entity_id
_entity_poly.type
_entity_poly.pdbx_seq_one_letter_code
_entity_poly.pdbx_strand_id
1 'polypeptide(L)'
;MTNALKKIIIPYLREHGFKGSFPHFRRQNEDNIDLITFQFNRYGGSFVVELAVCSPEGVTMSWGEGIPPNKLTAYDVNDRYRLSENMKDNTDHWFNYGKAKSDEDYEQVASQVMDLLPISDRNWMKGLFKDNSQVL
;
A
#
# COMPACT_ATOMS: atom_id res chain seq x y z
N MET A 1 -2.12 5.04 19.16
CA MET A 1 -2.11 5.36 17.72
C MET A 1 -1.56 4.20 16.88
N THR A 2 -0.25 4.12 16.61
CA THR A 2 0.29 3.11 15.68
C THR A 2 0.10 1.68 16.18
N ASN A 3 0.06 1.44 17.49
CA ASN A 3 -0.09 0.09 18.01
C ASN A 3 -1.46 -0.54 17.67
N ALA A 4 -2.56 0.18 17.81
CA ALA A 4 -3.90 -0.32 17.46
C ALA A 4 -4.04 -0.60 15.95
N LEU A 5 -3.66 0.36 15.10
CA LEU A 5 -3.64 0.17 13.65
C LEU A 5 -2.75 -1.02 13.24
N LYS A 6 -1.55 -1.13 13.82
CA LYS A 6 -0.61 -2.23 13.55
C LYS A 6 -1.14 -3.58 14.02
N LYS A 7 -1.85 -3.64 15.16
CA LYS A 7 -2.42 -4.88 15.71
C LYS A 7 -3.39 -5.55 14.74
N ILE A 8 -4.08 -4.78 13.90
CA ILE A 8 -5.03 -5.29 12.91
C ILE A 8 -4.38 -5.46 11.54
N ILE A 9 -3.74 -4.42 11.01
CA ILE A 9 -3.21 -4.42 9.65
C ILE A 9 -2.06 -5.41 9.47
N ILE A 10 -1.14 -5.50 10.45
CA ILE A 10 0.04 -6.36 10.28
C ILE A 10 -0.34 -7.83 10.17
N PRO A 11 -1.15 -8.40 11.08
CA PRO A 11 -1.60 -9.78 10.93
C PRO A 11 -2.34 -10.02 9.61
N TYR A 12 -3.26 -9.12 9.25
CA TYR A 12 -4.03 -9.23 8.00
C TYR A 12 -3.14 -9.30 6.75
N LEU A 13 -2.17 -8.37 6.63
CA LEU A 13 -1.24 -8.37 5.50
C LEU A 13 -0.34 -9.62 5.49
N ARG A 14 0.11 -10.07 6.67
CA ARG A 14 0.97 -11.27 6.81
C ARG A 14 0.24 -12.55 6.42
N GLU A 15 -1.01 -12.70 6.83
CA GLU A 15 -1.87 -13.82 6.45
C GLU A 15 -1.98 -13.94 4.92
N HIS A 16 -1.97 -12.80 4.22
CA HIS A 16 -2.03 -12.73 2.76
C HIS A 16 -0.66 -12.71 2.07
N GLY A 17 0.42 -13.06 2.79
CA GLY A 17 1.75 -13.28 2.24
C GLY A 17 2.63 -12.04 2.12
N PHE A 18 2.18 -10.88 2.61
CA PHE A 18 3.03 -9.68 2.65
C PHE A 18 4.10 -9.81 3.73
N LYS A 19 5.32 -9.40 3.38
CA LYS A 19 6.50 -9.30 4.24
C LYS A 19 6.89 -7.83 4.43
N GLY A 20 7.79 -7.58 5.37
CA GLY A 20 8.28 -6.23 5.69
C GLY A 20 7.81 -5.74 7.06
N SER A 21 7.90 -4.44 7.25
CA SER A 21 7.60 -3.77 8.51
C SER A 21 6.88 -2.46 8.22
N PHE A 22 5.86 -2.17 9.03
CA PHE A 22 5.14 -0.91 8.95
C PHE A 22 6.11 0.30 8.92
N PRO A 23 5.99 1.24 7.96
CA PRO A 23 4.84 1.44 7.07
C PRO A 23 4.93 0.76 5.70
N HIS A 24 5.94 -0.09 5.44
CA HIS A 24 6.19 -0.65 4.11
C HIS A 24 6.04 -2.17 4.09
N PHE A 25 5.20 -2.65 3.18
CA PHE A 25 4.94 -4.07 2.96
C PHE A 25 5.12 -4.43 1.51
N ARG A 26 5.54 -5.67 1.28
CA ARG A 26 5.79 -6.20 -0.06
C ARG A 26 5.37 -7.66 -0.15
N ARG A 27 4.82 -8.07 -1.29
CA ARG A 27 4.51 -9.47 -1.58
C ARG A 27 5.09 -9.81 -2.94
N GLN A 28 5.98 -10.80 -2.97
CA GLN A 28 6.54 -11.30 -4.21
C GLN A 28 5.59 -12.34 -4.80
N ASN A 29 5.13 -12.09 -6.02
CA ASN A 29 4.35 -13.00 -6.85
C ASN A 29 5.25 -13.59 -7.94
N GLU A 30 4.69 -14.43 -8.81
CA GLU A 30 5.41 -15.01 -9.95
C GLU A 30 5.87 -13.93 -10.94
N ASP A 31 4.98 -13.00 -11.30
CA ASP A 31 5.22 -12.02 -12.36
C ASP A 31 5.54 -10.60 -11.87
N ASN A 32 5.41 -10.32 -10.57
CA ASN A 32 5.53 -8.96 -10.04
C ASN A 32 5.79 -8.96 -8.53
N ILE A 33 6.15 -7.78 -8.02
CA ILE A 33 6.14 -7.48 -6.59
C ILE A 33 5.02 -6.48 -6.32
N ASP A 34 4.12 -6.83 -5.42
CA ASP A 34 3.10 -5.93 -4.87
C ASP A 34 3.73 -5.12 -3.74
N LEU A 35 3.52 -3.80 -3.72
CA LEU A 35 4.05 -2.89 -2.71
C LEU A 35 2.92 -2.07 -2.08
N ILE A 36 2.86 -2.06 -0.75
CA ILE A 36 1.91 -1.27 0.03
C ILE A 36 2.68 -0.37 0.99
N THR A 37 2.40 0.94 0.96
CA THR A 37 3.01 1.93 1.84
C THR A 37 1.97 2.80 2.52
N PHE A 38 2.07 2.92 3.84
CA PHE A 38 1.24 3.85 4.62
C PHE A 38 1.96 5.20 4.71
N GLN A 39 1.55 6.16 3.87
CA GLN A 39 2.11 7.51 3.88
C GLN A 39 1.32 8.40 4.86
N PHE A 40 1.96 8.81 5.95
CA PHE A 40 1.34 9.67 6.95
C PHE A 40 1.35 11.14 6.55
N ASN A 41 0.29 11.86 6.93
CA ASN A 41 0.26 13.30 6.86
C ASN A 41 1.38 13.88 7.74
N ARG A 42 2.12 14.89 7.24
CA ARG A 42 3.21 15.54 7.99
C ARG A 42 2.77 16.17 9.30
N TYR A 43 1.49 16.54 9.41
CA TYR A 43 0.88 17.11 10.60
C TYR A 43 0.21 16.06 11.50
N GLY A 44 0.26 14.78 11.12
CA GLY A 44 -0.43 13.70 11.80
C GLY A 44 -1.94 13.71 11.58
N GLY A 45 -2.63 12.78 12.25
CA GLY A 45 -4.09 12.68 12.22
C GLY A 45 -4.68 12.03 10.97
N SER A 46 -3.88 11.74 9.94
CA SER A 46 -4.33 10.99 8.77
C SER A 46 -3.18 10.32 8.02
N PHE A 47 -3.51 9.34 7.18
CA PHE A 47 -2.59 8.71 6.24
C PHE A 47 -3.32 8.38 4.93
N VAL A 48 -2.56 8.18 3.86
CA VAL A 48 -3.02 7.51 2.64
C VAL A 48 -2.33 6.14 2.53
N VAL A 49 -2.91 5.22 1.78
CA VAL A 49 -2.30 3.93 1.45
C VAL A 49 -1.91 3.96 -0.02
N GLU A 50 -0.59 4.00 -0.28
CA GLU A 50 -0.04 3.95 -1.62
C GLU A 50 0.24 2.51 -2.03
N LEU A 51 -0.21 2.16 -3.23
CA LEU A 51 -0.08 0.87 -3.88
C LEU A 51 0.83 1.02 -5.08
N ALA A 52 1.76 0.08 -5.27
CA ALA A 52 2.60 0.03 -6.47
C ALA A 52 2.88 -1.41 -6.87
N VAL A 53 3.21 -1.61 -8.15
CA VAL A 53 3.72 -2.88 -8.67
C VAL A 53 5.03 -2.65 -9.42
N CYS A 54 5.96 -3.58 -9.30
CA CYS A 54 7.20 -3.58 -10.08
C CYS A 54 7.56 -5.01 -10.52
N SER A 55 8.60 -5.14 -11.35
CA SER A 55 9.05 -6.44 -11.85
C SER A 55 9.58 -7.32 -10.70
N PRO A 56 9.55 -8.65 -10.85
CA PRO A 56 10.03 -9.58 -9.84
C PRO A 56 11.55 -9.50 -9.61
N GLU A 57 12.30 -8.94 -10.57
CA GLU A 57 13.73 -8.65 -10.47
C GLU A 57 14.04 -7.38 -9.65
N GLY A 58 13.03 -6.54 -9.44
CA GLY A 58 13.11 -5.30 -8.68
C GLY A 58 13.08 -4.04 -9.55
N VAL A 59 13.74 -2.96 -9.10
CA VAL A 59 13.78 -1.68 -9.81
C VAL A 59 15.22 -1.21 -9.98
N THR A 60 15.54 -0.73 -11.18
CA THR A 60 16.77 0.02 -11.44
C THR A 60 16.42 1.51 -11.47
N MET A 61 17.04 2.27 -10.59
CA MET A 61 16.85 3.72 -10.51
C MET A 61 17.45 4.41 -11.74
N SER A 62 17.03 5.63 -12.01
CA SER A 62 17.51 6.40 -13.19
C SER A 62 19.02 6.66 -13.18
N TRP A 63 19.67 6.61 -12.01
CA TRP A 63 21.13 6.72 -11.85
C TRP A 63 21.86 5.36 -11.86
N GLY A 64 21.18 4.27 -12.22
CA GLY A 64 21.76 2.94 -12.43
C GLY A 64 21.85 2.05 -11.20
N GLU A 65 21.45 2.52 -10.02
CA GLU A 65 21.41 1.70 -8.80
C GLU A 65 20.24 0.71 -8.84
N GLY A 66 20.54 -0.58 -8.62
CA GLY A 66 19.52 -1.61 -8.46
C GLY A 66 19.06 -1.74 -7.03
N ILE A 67 17.75 -1.61 -6.78
CA ILE A 67 17.15 -1.86 -5.47
C ILE A 67 16.65 -3.31 -5.45
N PRO A 68 17.17 -4.17 -4.56
CA PRO A 68 16.79 -5.58 -4.54
C PRO A 68 15.34 -5.75 -4.09
N PRO A 69 14.64 -6.82 -4.55
CA PRO A 69 13.25 -7.12 -4.20
C PRO A 69 12.91 -7.03 -2.71
N ASN A 70 13.84 -7.41 -1.84
CA ASN A 70 13.65 -7.42 -0.40
C ASN A 70 13.80 -6.04 0.28
N LYS A 71 14.16 -4.98 -0.45
CA LYS A 71 14.27 -3.60 0.06
C LYS A 71 13.25 -2.65 -0.55
N LEU A 72 12.57 -3.05 -1.62
CA LEU A 72 11.61 -2.21 -2.33
C LEU A 72 10.44 -1.76 -1.44
N THR A 73 10.08 -0.51 -1.65
CA THR A 73 8.91 0.18 -1.12
C THR A 73 8.16 0.85 -2.27
N ALA A 74 6.91 1.26 -2.05
CA ALA A 74 6.16 1.95 -3.10
C ALA A 74 6.88 3.23 -3.58
N TYR A 75 7.63 3.90 -2.70
CA TYR A 75 8.36 5.13 -3.04
C TYR A 75 9.49 4.93 -4.05
N ASP A 76 9.96 3.70 -4.24
CA ASP A 76 10.98 3.36 -5.23
C ASP A 76 10.39 3.20 -6.65
N VAL A 77 9.06 3.23 -6.78
CA VAL A 77 8.32 3.08 -8.04
C VAL A 77 7.64 4.40 -8.40
N ASN A 78 7.74 4.82 -9.66
CA ASN A 78 7.16 6.08 -10.14
C ASN A 78 5.62 6.06 -10.12
N ASP A 79 5.03 4.99 -10.66
CA ASP A 79 3.58 4.86 -10.76
C ASP A 79 3.02 4.27 -9.46
N ARG A 80 2.18 5.07 -8.79
CA ARG A 80 1.52 4.69 -7.54
C ARG A 80 0.04 4.99 -7.61
N TYR A 81 -0.75 4.08 -7.06
CA TYR A 81 -2.18 4.23 -6.90
C TYR A 81 -2.51 4.51 -5.43
N ARG A 82 -3.40 5.45 -5.13
CA ARG A 82 -3.87 5.71 -3.76
C ARG A 82 -5.17 4.96 -3.52
N LEU A 83 -5.16 4.07 -2.52
CA LEU A 83 -6.32 3.27 -2.16
C LEU A 83 -7.54 4.16 -1.87
N SER A 84 -8.65 3.89 -2.56
CA SER A 84 -9.91 4.64 -2.46
C SER A 84 -11.11 3.70 -2.71
N GLU A 85 -12.29 4.09 -2.25
CA GLU A 85 -13.56 3.38 -2.50
C GLU A 85 -13.89 3.29 -4.00
N ASN A 86 -13.59 4.34 -4.75
CA ASN A 86 -13.80 4.37 -6.19
C ASN A 86 -12.46 4.37 -6.90
N MET A 87 -12.11 3.19 -7.44
CA MET A 87 -10.82 3.01 -8.11
C MET A 87 -10.63 3.89 -9.36
N LYS A 88 -11.70 4.53 -9.86
CA LYS A 88 -11.66 5.48 -10.99
C LYS A 88 -11.51 6.93 -10.57
N ASP A 89 -11.75 7.23 -9.29
CA ASP A 89 -11.54 8.57 -8.75
C ASP A 89 -10.12 8.64 -8.21
N ASN A 90 -9.27 9.40 -8.89
CA ASN A 90 -7.94 9.79 -8.40
C ASN A 90 -8.05 10.84 -7.27
N THR A 91 -9.04 10.65 -6.39
CA THR A 91 -9.27 11.50 -5.23
C THR A 91 -8.32 11.12 -4.12
N ASP A 92 -7.75 12.12 -3.47
CA ASP A 92 -6.94 11.97 -2.26
C ASP A 92 -7.78 11.40 -1.10
N HIS A 93 -7.97 10.08 -1.07
CA HIS A 93 -8.65 9.40 0.02
C HIS A 93 -7.71 9.32 1.24
N TRP A 94 -7.99 10.17 2.23
CA TRP A 94 -7.27 10.19 3.50
C TRP A 94 -8.03 9.39 4.56
N PHE A 95 -7.37 8.39 5.13
CA PHE A 95 -7.83 7.68 6.32
C PHE A 95 -7.57 8.57 7.54
N ASN A 96 -8.64 9.15 8.10
CA ASN A 96 -8.57 10.16 9.15
C ASN A 96 -8.72 9.52 10.53
N TYR A 97 -7.72 9.72 11.39
CA TYR A 97 -7.72 9.29 12.80
C TYR A 97 -7.46 10.46 13.76
N GLY A 98 -7.39 11.70 13.29
CA GLY A 98 -7.05 12.87 14.12
C GLY A 98 -8.05 13.17 15.25
N LYS A 99 -9.27 12.61 15.17
CA LYS A 99 -10.29 12.69 16.22
C LYS A 99 -10.40 11.43 17.07
N ALA A 100 -9.55 10.43 16.84
CA ALA A 100 -9.55 9.18 17.61
C ALA A 100 -9.21 9.44 19.08
N LYS A 101 -10.02 8.89 19.99
CA LYS A 101 -9.89 9.02 21.45
C LYS A 101 -9.64 7.67 22.13
N SER A 102 -9.88 6.58 21.43
CA SER A 102 -9.83 5.20 21.95
C SER A 102 -9.08 4.27 20.99
N ASP A 103 -8.75 3.05 21.44
CA ASP A 103 -8.15 2.04 20.57
C ASP A 103 -9.17 1.60 19.50
N GLU A 104 -10.45 1.51 19.84
CA GLU A 104 -11.57 1.19 18.96
C GLU A 104 -11.68 2.16 17.77
N ASP A 105 -11.44 3.46 17.97
CA ASP A 105 -11.43 4.45 16.87
C ASP A 105 -10.33 4.14 15.85
N TYR A 106 -9.15 3.71 16.31
CA TYR A 106 -8.05 3.30 15.42
C TYR A 106 -8.33 1.96 14.73
N GLU A 107 -9.02 1.05 15.42
CA GLU A 107 -9.43 -0.24 14.85
C GLU A 107 -10.49 -0.06 13.75
N GLN A 108 -11.38 0.91 13.89
CA GLN A 108 -12.33 1.28 12.84
C GLN A 108 -11.60 1.79 11.59
N VAL A 109 -10.60 2.66 11.75
CA VAL A 109 -9.77 3.14 10.64
C VAL A 109 -8.98 1.99 10.00
N ALA A 110 -8.49 1.02 10.79
CA ALA A 110 -7.86 -0.19 10.26
C ALA A 110 -8.83 -1.01 9.42
N SER A 111 -10.06 -1.17 9.89
CA SER A 111 -11.11 -1.94 9.21
C SER A 111 -11.47 -1.32 7.86
N GLN A 112 -11.60 0.01 7.79
CA GLN A 112 -11.80 0.72 6.53
C GLN A 112 -10.70 0.42 5.49
N VAL A 113 -9.44 0.36 5.92
CA VAL A 113 -8.34 -0.03 5.02
C VAL A 113 -8.51 -1.47 4.55
N MET A 114 -8.85 -2.41 5.45
CA MET A 114 -9.01 -3.83 5.11
C MET A 114 -10.16 -4.05 4.13
N ASP A 115 -11.29 -3.39 4.35
CA ASP A 115 -12.50 -3.48 3.51
C ASP A 115 -12.23 -3.04 2.07
N LEU A 116 -11.27 -2.11 1.88
CA LEU A 116 -10.87 -1.60 0.57
C LEU A 116 -9.76 -2.40 -0.10
N LEU A 117 -9.08 -3.30 0.60
CA LEU A 117 -8.00 -4.13 0.03
C LEU A 117 -8.57 -5.47 -0.47
N PRO A 118 -8.74 -5.68 -1.80
CA PRO A 118 -9.21 -6.95 -2.36
C PRO A 118 -8.07 -7.99 -2.40
N ILE A 119 -7.40 -8.18 -1.27
CA ILE A 119 -6.10 -8.83 -1.12
C ILE A 119 -6.12 -10.35 -1.33
N SER A 120 -7.32 -10.95 -1.30
CA SER A 120 -7.56 -12.35 -1.63
C SER A 120 -7.38 -12.64 -3.13
N ASP A 121 -7.60 -11.64 -3.99
CA ASP A 121 -7.12 -11.70 -5.36
C ASP A 121 -5.59 -11.47 -5.33
N ARG A 122 -4.82 -12.26 -6.08
CA ARG A 122 -3.36 -12.01 -6.20
C ARG A 122 -3.03 -11.09 -7.35
N ASN A 123 -3.97 -10.86 -8.26
CA ASN A 123 -3.76 -10.10 -9.49
C ASN A 123 -4.37 -8.70 -9.45
N TRP A 124 -5.20 -8.36 -8.45
CA TRP A 124 -5.91 -7.07 -8.42
C TRP A 124 -4.95 -5.87 -8.53
N MET A 125 -3.83 -5.87 -7.81
CA MET A 125 -2.87 -4.77 -7.84
C MET A 125 -2.27 -4.62 -9.23
N LYS A 126 -1.89 -5.73 -9.87
CA LYS A 126 -1.42 -5.73 -11.28
C LYS A 126 -2.51 -5.18 -12.21
N GLY A 127 -3.78 -5.48 -11.94
CA GLY A 127 -4.94 -4.95 -12.66
C GLY A 127 -5.04 -3.42 -12.64
N LEU A 128 -4.66 -2.77 -11.53
CA LEU A 128 -4.69 -1.31 -11.39
C LEU A 128 -3.79 -0.58 -12.40
N PHE A 129 -2.73 -1.23 -12.87
CA PHE A 129 -1.72 -0.62 -13.74
C PHE A 129 -1.82 -1.09 -15.20
N LYS A 130 -2.75 -1.99 -15.54
CA LYS A 130 -2.94 -2.49 -16.92
C LYS A 130 -3.65 -1.51 -17.85
N ASP A 131 -4.43 -0.57 -17.32
CA ASP A 131 -5.19 0.40 -18.13
C ASP A 131 -4.41 1.69 -18.46
N ASN A 132 -3.22 1.89 -17.90
CA ASN A 132 -2.37 3.06 -18.19
C ASN A 132 -1.39 2.88 -19.36
N SER A 133 -1.44 1.73 -20.06
CA SER A 133 -0.55 1.43 -21.21
C SER A 133 -1.02 2.02 -22.55
N GLN A 134 -1.97 2.94 -22.55
CA GLN A 134 -2.54 3.57 -23.76
C GLN A 134 -2.34 5.09 -23.77
N VAL A 135 -1.14 5.57 -23.47
CA VAL A 135 -0.71 6.88 -23.96
C VAL A 135 0.76 6.75 -24.38
N LEU A 136 0.94 6.52 -25.68
CA LEU A 136 2.22 6.61 -26.39
C LEU A 136 2.73 8.05 -26.42
#